data_AF-A0A1Q7T1Q0-F1
#
_entry.id   AF-A0A1Q7T1Q0-F1
#
_cell.length_a   1.000
_cell.length_b   1.000
_cell.length_c   1.000
_cell.angle_alpha   90.00
_cell.angle_beta   90.00
_cell.angle_gamma   90.00
#
_symmetry.space_group_name_H-M   'P 1'
#
loop_
_entity.id
_entity.type
_entity.pdbx_description
1 polymer ?
#
loop_
_entity_poly.entity_id
_entity_poly.type
_entity_poly.pdbx_seq_one_letter_code
_entity_poly.pdbx_strand_id
1 'polypeptide(L)'
;MKTSKLTKLGPQTQAIHGGEPNRRGVNGPIVTEIIRSSTFTFSSTEEMKLWAQGKNKAYIYTRYGNPTLSVAEKKIAALEGAEAAVVTSSGMAAISSALLAALKAGDEVISTAQLYGGSFRLMRDVFPNMGITVRQVGTDLAGMEELVTPRSRVLYVETPTNPTLRLVDIHRAVAFAKKHKLVSIIDNTFATPVLQNPIACGYDMVVHSATKALAGHSDIIAGVAVGNSSWMDRVRQMIIYLGGSMDPGAAYLLIRGLKTLGVRVERQCE
;
A
#
# COMPACT_ATOMS: atom_id res chain seq x y z
N MET A 1 20.65 -5.87 31.93
CA MET A 1 20.86 -5.64 30.49
C MET A 1 20.10 -4.39 30.09
N LYS A 2 20.81 -3.31 29.75
CA LYS A 2 20.19 -2.06 29.29
C LYS A 2 19.41 -2.35 28.01
N THR A 3 18.10 -2.16 28.06
CA THR A 3 17.24 -2.05 26.87
C THR A 3 17.75 -0.88 26.05
N SER A 4 18.61 -1.14 25.07
CA SER A 4 18.96 -0.12 24.10
C SER A 4 17.67 0.22 23.36
N LYS A 5 17.14 1.42 23.61
CA LYS A 5 16.25 2.09 22.67
C LYS A 5 16.98 2.01 21.33
N LEU A 6 16.58 1.08 20.46
CA LEU A 6 17.01 1.11 19.07
C LEU A 6 16.52 2.46 18.57
N THR A 7 17.46 3.39 18.39
CA THR A 7 17.22 4.64 17.68
C THR A 7 16.49 4.28 16.41
N LYS A 8 15.34 4.92 16.16
CA LYS A 8 14.57 4.72 14.94
C LYS A 8 15.53 4.94 13.78
N LEU A 9 15.86 3.87 13.06
CA LEU A 9 16.84 3.91 11.98
C LEU A 9 16.40 4.96 10.94
N GLY A 10 17.36 5.67 10.34
CA GLY A 10 17.05 6.66 9.32
C GLY A 10 16.40 6.02 8.08
N PRO A 11 15.63 6.79 7.28
CA PRO A 11 14.90 6.26 6.13
C PRO A 11 15.77 5.50 5.12
N GLN A 12 16.99 5.97 4.85
CA GLN A 12 17.93 5.28 3.96
C GLN A 12 18.41 3.94 4.53
N THR A 13 18.68 3.87 5.84
CA THR A 13 19.01 2.61 6.51
C THR A 13 17.82 1.65 6.50
N GLN A 14 16.59 2.16 6.67
CA GLN A 14 15.36 1.36 6.56
C GLN A 14 15.13 0.86 5.13
N ALA A 15 15.43 1.66 4.11
CA ALA A 15 15.34 1.25 2.71
C ALA A 15 16.25 0.03 2.43
N ILE A 16 17.44 0.01 3.01
CA ILE A 16 18.39 -1.11 2.85
C ILE A 16 18.01 -2.30 3.74
N HIS A 17 17.79 -2.10 5.04
CA HIS A 17 17.72 -3.20 6.02
C HIS A 17 16.31 -3.46 6.59
N GLY A 18 15.36 -2.54 6.43
CA GLY A 18 14.01 -2.69 6.93
C GLY A 18 13.34 -3.95 6.39
N GLY A 19 12.71 -4.73 7.28
CA GLY A 19 12.02 -5.97 6.95
C GLY A 19 12.91 -7.17 6.63
N GLU A 20 14.22 -7.00 6.44
CA GLU A 20 15.14 -8.11 6.15
C GLU A 20 15.30 -9.02 7.40
N PRO A 21 15.43 -10.34 7.21
CA PRO A 21 15.57 -11.28 8.32
C PRO A 21 16.85 -11.00 9.12
N ASN A 22 16.74 -11.04 10.45
CA ASN A 22 17.88 -10.90 11.35
C ASN A 22 18.74 -12.18 11.29
N ARG A 23 19.75 -12.18 10.44
CA ARG A 23 20.65 -13.32 10.26
C ARG A 23 21.92 -13.11 11.09
N ARG A 24 22.22 -14.08 11.95
CA ARG A 24 23.47 -14.19 12.72
C ARG A 24 24.04 -15.59 12.51
N GLY A 25 25.36 -15.72 12.43
CA GLY A 25 26.04 -17.02 12.29
C GLY A 25 26.80 -17.18 10.96
N VAL A 26 27.20 -18.42 10.66
CA VAL A 26 28.03 -18.79 9.50
C VAL A 26 27.14 -19.41 8.41
N ASN A 27 27.33 -19.02 7.14
CA ASN A 27 26.63 -19.52 5.93
C ASN A 27 25.16 -19.08 5.70
N GLY A 28 24.63 -18.09 6.44
CA GLY A 28 23.34 -17.49 6.08
C GLY A 28 23.48 -16.57 4.85
N PRO A 29 22.56 -16.63 3.86
CA PRO A 29 22.62 -15.69 2.74
C PRO A 29 22.46 -14.25 3.25
N ILE A 30 23.15 -13.29 2.65
CA ILE A 30 22.97 -11.87 3.03
C ILE A 30 21.69 -11.32 2.41
N VAL A 31 21.42 -11.68 1.16
CA VAL A 31 20.25 -11.21 0.41
C VAL A 31 18.99 -12.01 0.78
N THR A 32 17.82 -11.38 0.67
CA THR A 32 16.54 -12.08 0.79
C THR A 32 16.44 -13.19 -0.26
N GLU A 33 16.03 -14.39 0.13
CA GLU A 33 15.80 -15.49 -0.80
C GLU A 33 14.50 -15.27 -1.57
N ILE A 34 14.45 -15.83 -2.79
CA ILE A 34 13.24 -15.84 -3.60
C ILE A 34 12.48 -17.13 -3.31
N ILE A 35 11.48 -17.08 -2.44
CA ILE A 35 10.67 -18.25 -2.09
C ILE A 35 9.62 -18.49 -3.18
N ARG A 36 10.03 -19.20 -4.24
CA ARG A 36 9.17 -19.63 -5.35
C ARG A 36 8.43 -20.92 -5.02
N SER A 37 7.43 -20.79 -4.15
CA SER A 37 6.47 -21.88 -3.89
C SER A 37 5.05 -21.35 -3.95
N SER A 38 4.12 -22.18 -4.39
CA SER A 38 2.70 -21.89 -4.28
C SER A 38 2.17 -22.28 -2.90
N THR A 39 2.48 -23.48 -2.42
CA THR A 39 2.02 -24.07 -1.15
C THR A 39 3.16 -24.22 -0.14
N PHE A 40 2.80 -24.34 1.13
CA PHE A 40 3.73 -24.56 2.24
C PHE A 40 3.24 -25.74 3.09
N THR A 41 4.18 -26.50 3.64
CA THR A 41 3.89 -27.67 4.48
C THR A 41 3.70 -27.26 5.95
N PHE A 42 2.95 -28.09 6.68
CA PHE A 42 2.82 -28.02 8.14
C PHE A 42 3.48 -29.25 8.75
N SER A 43 3.98 -29.15 9.98
CA SER A 43 4.59 -30.29 10.66
C SER A 43 3.56 -31.36 11.08
N SER A 44 2.30 -30.94 11.23
CA SER A 44 1.19 -31.82 11.62
C SER A 44 -0.18 -31.21 11.24
N THR A 45 -1.21 -32.06 11.22
CA THR A 45 -2.61 -31.62 11.07
C THR A 45 -3.06 -30.68 12.18
N GLU A 46 -2.48 -30.80 13.38
CA GLU A 46 -2.83 -29.93 14.51
C GLU A 46 -2.36 -28.49 14.27
N GLU A 47 -1.15 -28.30 13.73
CA GLU A 47 -0.70 -26.97 13.30
C GLU A 47 -1.59 -26.36 12.21
N MET A 48 -2.08 -27.19 11.29
CA MET A 48 -3.01 -26.75 10.24
C MET A 48 -4.35 -26.30 10.84
N LYS A 49 -4.88 -26.99 11.85
CA LYS A 49 -6.08 -26.56 12.58
C LYS A 49 -5.87 -25.25 13.31
N LEU A 50 -4.73 -25.08 13.98
CA LEU A 50 -4.38 -23.82 14.65
C LEU A 50 -4.27 -22.66 13.65
N TRP A 51 -3.71 -22.92 12.46
CA TRP A 51 -3.67 -21.95 11.36
C TRP A 51 -5.08 -21.60 10.88
N ALA A 52 -5.95 -22.57 10.65
CA ALA A 52 -7.34 -22.33 10.22
C ALA A 52 -8.16 -21.53 11.26
N GLN A 53 -7.80 -21.62 12.54
CA GLN A 53 -8.38 -20.81 13.62
C GLN A 53 -7.73 -19.42 13.78
N GLY A 54 -6.75 -19.05 12.94
CA GLY A 54 -6.02 -17.79 13.03
C GLY A 54 -5.00 -17.73 14.19
N LYS A 55 -4.75 -18.85 14.88
CA LYS A 55 -3.81 -18.94 16.02
C LYS A 55 -2.36 -19.19 15.58
N ASN A 56 -2.13 -19.48 14.31
CA ASN A 56 -0.81 -19.66 13.72
C ASN A 56 -0.65 -18.73 12.51
N LYS A 57 0.45 -17.98 12.45
CA LYS A 57 0.79 -17.05 11.34
C LYS A 57 1.66 -17.71 10.25
N ALA A 58 1.70 -19.04 10.22
CA ALA A 58 2.39 -19.78 9.18
C ALA A 58 1.87 -19.43 7.78
N TYR A 59 2.76 -19.57 6.80
CA TYR A 59 2.36 -19.51 5.40
C TYR A 59 1.69 -20.83 5.02
N ILE A 60 0.58 -20.76 4.30
CA ILE A 60 -0.10 -21.94 3.71
C ILE A 60 -0.01 -21.93 2.19
N TYR A 61 -0.17 -20.75 1.60
CA TYR A 61 -0.29 -20.58 0.16
C TYR A 61 0.02 -19.12 -0.22
N THR A 62 0.85 -18.92 -1.24
CA THR A 62 1.45 -17.63 -1.61
C THR A 62 0.42 -16.53 -1.87
N ARG A 63 -0.80 -16.87 -2.32
CA ARG A 63 -1.91 -15.92 -2.45
C ARG A 63 -2.26 -15.20 -1.14
N TYR A 64 -2.14 -15.88 0.00
CA TYR A 64 -2.41 -15.32 1.34
C TYR A 64 -1.17 -14.64 1.92
N GLY A 65 0.02 -15.16 1.62
CA GLY A 65 1.29 -14.57 2.04
C GLY A 65 2.47 -15.44 1.62
N ASN A 66 3.63 -14.80 1.48
CA ASN A 66 4.89 -15.45 1.12
C ASN A 66 6.05 -14.76 1.86
N PRO A 67 7.09 -15.51 2.31
CA PRO A 67 8.20 -14.91 3.05
C PRO A 67 8.90 -13.76 2.29
N THR A 68 9.08 -13.89 0.97
CA THR A 68 9.70 -12.86 0.11
C THR A 68 8.84 -11.59 0.09
N LEU A 69 7.53 -11.74 -0.12
CA LEU A 69 6.58 -10.62 -0.13
C LEU A 69 6.56 -9.92 1.23
N SER A 70 6.59 -10.68 2.33
CA SER A 70 6.60 -10.13 3.68
C SER A 70 7.81 -9.25 3.98
N VAL A 71 8.96 -9.50 3.35
CA VAL A 71 10.12 -8.59 3.46
C VAL A 71 9.83 -7.26 2.75
N ALA A 72 9.28 -7.29 1.53
CA ALA A 72 8.90 -6.08 0.80
C ALA A 72 7.85 -5.26 1.57
N GLU A 73 6.81 -5.94 2.09
CA GLU A 73 5.74 -5.34 2.89
C GLU A 73 6.28 -4.64 4.13
N LYS A 74 7.09 -5.33 4.94
CA LYS A 74 7.69 -4.75 6.16
C LYS A 74 8.62 -3.58 5.86
N LYS A 75 9.38 -3.67 4.77
CA LYS A 75 10.29 -2.59 4.33
C LYS A 75 9.51 -1.34 3.95
N ILE A 76 8.45 -1.48 3.15
CA ILE A 76 7.63 -0.35 2.71
C ILE A 76 6.83 0.25 3.88
N ALA A 77 6.26 -0.59 4.76
CA ALA A 77 5.58 -0.12 5.97
C ALA A 77 6.53 0.72 6.85
N ALA A 78 7.78 0.30 7.00
CA ALA A 78 8.78 1.06 7.75
C ALA A 78 9.11 2.41 7.10
N LEU A 79 9.24 2.47 5.77
CA LEU A 79 9.51 3.70 5.03
C LEU A 79 8.36 4.71 5.10
N GLU A 80 7.12 4.23 5.01
CA GLU A 80 5.92 5.05 5.19
C GLU A 80 5.61 5.37 6.66
N GLY A 81 6.29 4.73 7.61
CA GLY A 81 6.01 4.88 9.04
C GLY A 81 4.64 4.34 9.45
N ALA A 82 4.12 3.34 8.73
CA ALA A 82 2.84 2.69 8.99
C ALA A 82 3.01 1.37 9.75
N GLU A 83 1.89 0.83 10.26
CA GLU A 83 1.90 -0.47 10.96
C GLU A 83 2.12 -1.64 9.99
N ALA A 84 1.51 -1.58 8.80
CA ALA A 84 1.51 -2.68 7.84
C ALA A 84 1.45 -2.18 6.39
N ALA A 85 1.86 -3.05 5.47
CA ALA A 85 1.68 -2.87 4.04
C ALA A 85 1.31 -4.22 3.39
N VAL A 86 0.67 -4.16 2.23
CA VAL A 86 0.35 -5.33 1.40
C VAL A 86 0.75 -5.06 -0.04
N VAL A 87 1.62 -5.90 -0.57
CA VAL A 87 2.09 -5.79 -1.96
C VAL A 87 1.15 -6.50 -2.93
N THR A 88 0.99 -5.95 -4.13
CA THR A 88 0.04 -6.41 -5.14
C THR A 88 0.67 -6.50 -6.53
N SER A 89 0.02 -7.24 -7.42
CA SER A 89 0.48 -7.44 -8.81
C SER A 89 0.57 -6.16 -9.63
N SER A 90 -0.06 -5.06 -9.22
CA SER A 90 0.00 -3.75 -9.89
C SER A 90 -0.53 -2.61 -9.01
N GLY A 91 -0.18 -1.37 -9.35
CA GLY A 91 -0.78 -0.19 -8.72
C GLY A 91 -2.31 -0.20 -8.76
N MET A 92 -2.90 -0.61 -9.90
CA MET A 92 -4.36 -0.73 -10.02
C MET A 92 -4.95 -1.78 -9.08
N ALA A 93 -4.25 -2.90 -8.84
CA ALA A 93 -4.68 -3.90 -7.87
C ALA A 93 -4.61 -3.35 -6.43
N ALA A 94 -3.63 -2.49 -6.10
CA ALA A 94 -3.58 -1.81 -4.81
C ALA A 94 -4.75 -0.82 -4.65
N ILE A 95 -4.97 0.04 -5.66
CA ILE A 95 -6.05 1.04 -5.68
C ILE A 95 -7.43 0.38 -5.55
N SER A 96 -7.74 -0.59 -6.42
CA SER A 96 -9.05 -1.24 -6.42
C SER A 96 -9.30 -2.02 -5.13
N SER A 97 -8.30 -2.71 -4.60
CA SER A 97 -8.42 -3.47 -3.36
C SER A 97 -8.55 -2.57 -2.14
N ALA A 98 -7.85 -1.43 -2.10
CA ALA A 98 -8.00 -0.43 -1.04
C ALA A 98 -9.39 0.21 -1.02
N LEU A 99 -9.90 0.58 -2.20
CA LEU A 99 -11.25 1.15 -2.33
C LEU A 99 -12.33 0.13 -1.96
N LEU A 100 -12.26 -1.10 -2.49
CA LEU A 100 -13.26 -2.15 -2.21
C LEU A 100 -13.15 -2.74 -0.80
N ALA A 101 -12.03 -2.55 -0.10
CA ALA A 101 -11.94 -2.86 1.33
C ALA A 101 -12.77 -1.91 2.20
N ALA A 102 -13.07 -0.69 1.70
CA ALA A 102 -13.78 0.36 2.42
C ALA A 102 -15.19 0.65 1.85
N LEU A 103 -15.51 0.16 0.65
CA LEU A 103 -16.75 0.45 -0.06
C LEU A 103 -17.55 -0.83 -0.35
N LYS A 104 -18.86 -0.72 -0.28
CA LYS A 104 -19.83 -1.72 -0.76
C LYS A 104 -20.95 -1.05 -1.57
N ALA A 105 -21.81 -1.85 -2.18
CA ALA A 105 -22.99 -1.35 -2.88
C ALA A 105 -23.82 -0.41 -1.98
N GLY A 106 -24.22 0.73 -2.54
CA GLY A 106 -24.94 1.80 -1.85
C GLY A 106 -24.03 2.85 -1.21
N ASP A 107 -22.72 2.63 -1.10
CA ASP A 107 -21.80 3.64 -0.56
C ASP A 107 -21.38 4.68 -1.62
N GLU A 108 -20.86 5.80 -1.12
CA GLU A 108 -20.33 6.90 -1.93
C GLU A 108 -18.85 7.14 -1.68
N VAL A 109 -18.08 7.34 -2.76
CA VAL A 109 -16.70 7.83 -2.71
C VAL A 109 -16.65 9.26 -3.25
N ILE A 110 -15.99 10.14 -2.50
CA ILE A 110 -15.62 11.47 -2.94
C ILE A 110 -14.17 11.40 -3.43
N SER A 111 -13.89 11.83 -4.65
CA SER A 111 -12.52 11.84 -5.19
C SER A 111 -12.17 13.15 -5.87
N THR A 112 -10.88 13.47 -5.95
CA THR A 112 -10.45 14.54 -6.86
C THR A 112 -10.70 14.13 -8.31
N ALA A 113 -11.08 15.06 -9.18
CA ALA A 113 -11.38 14.76 -10.58
C ALA A 113 -10.12 14.44 -11.40
N GLN A 114 -9.00 15.09 -11.07
CA GLN A 114 -7.71 14.87 -11.72
C GLN A 114 -6.97 13.71 -11.03
N LEU A 115 -7.19 12.49 -11.54
CA LEU A 115 -6.49 11.28 -11.10
C LEU A 115 -5.76 10.65 -12.27
N TYR A 116 -4.88 9.70 -11.96
CA TYR A 116 -4.41 8.71 -12.91
C TYR A 116 -5.59 8.12 -13.71
N GLY A 117 -5.42 8.05 -15.03
CA GLY A 117 -6.49 7.63 -15.94
C GLY A 117 -7.08 6.25 -15.63
N GLY A 118 -6.29 5.32 -15.07
CA GLY A 118 -6.79 4.03 -14.61
C GLY A 118 -7.73 4.14 -13.41
N SER A 119 -7.35 4.92 -12.39
CA SER A 119 -8.18 5.18 -11.20
C SER A 119 -9.47 5.92 -11.57
N PHE A 120 -9.37 6.91 -12.44
CA PHE A 120 -10.53 7.64 -12.98
C PHE A 120 -11.50 6.70 -13.70
N ARG A 121 -11.01 5.85 -14.61
CA ARG A 121 -11.85 4.89 -15.35
C ARG A 121 -12.46 3.82 -14.43
N LEU A 122 -11.72 3.33 -13.43
CA LEU A 122 -12.27 2.42 -12.43
C LEU A 122 -13.48 3.03 -11.72
N MET A 123 -13.33 4.27 -11.24
CA MET A 123 -14.39 4.99 -10.55
C MET A 123 -15.56 5.35 -11.48
N ARG A 124 -15.30 5.73 -12.73
CA ARG A 124 -16.34 6.13 -13.69
C ARG A 124 -17.10 4.94 -14.28
N ASP A 125 -16.39 3.87 -14.66
CA ASP A 125 -16.93 2.81 -15.51
C ASP A 125 -17.29 1.55 -14.74
N VAL A 126 -16.62 1.27 -13.62
CA VAL A 126 -16.79 0.00 -12.88
C VAL A 126 -17.64 0.20 -11.63
N PHE A 127 -17.32 1.20 -10.81
CA PHE A 127 -17.98 1.40 -9.51
C PHE A 127 -19.49 1.64 -9.59
N PRO A 128 -20.03 2.40 -10.56
CA PRO A 128 -21.49 2.55 -10.70
C PRO A 128 -22.20 1.22 -10.94
N ASN A 129 -21.59 0.30 -11.71
CA ASN A 129 -22.13 -1.04 -11.95
C ASN A 129 -22.10 -1.92 -10.69
N MET A 130 -21.28 -1.58 -9.70
CA MET A 130 -21.24 -2.20 -8.38
C MET A 130 -22.16 -1.51 -7.37
N GLY A 131 -22.97 -0.53 -7.80
CA GLY A 131 -23.83 0.28 -6.94
C GLY A 131 -23.07 1.28 -6.06
N ILE A 132 -21.81 1.57 -6.37
CA ILE A 132 -21.01 2.58 -5.67
C ILE A 132 -21.12 3.90 -6.44
N THR A 133 -21.56 4.95 -5.75
CA THR A 133 -21.69 6.28 -6.37
C THR A 133 -20.39 7.06 -6.20
N VAL A 134 -19.96 7.74 -7.27
CA VAL A 134 -18.74 8.55 -7.29
C VAL A 134 -19.10 10.02 -7.38
N ARG A 135 -18.57 10.82 -6.46
CA ARG A 135 -18.67 12.29 -6.46
C ARG A 135 -17.28 12.87 -6.64
N GLN A 136 -17.15 13.89 -7.48
CA GLN A 136 -15.86 14.46 -7.82
C GLN A 136 -15.74 15.92 -7.40
N VAL A 137 -14.54 16.31 -6.96
CA VAL A 137 -14.17 17.70 -6.64
C VAL A 137 -12.87 18.10 -7.34
N GLY A 138 -12.66 19.39 -7.58
CA GLY A 138 -11.39 19.91 -8.08
C GLY A 138 -10.23 19.70 -7.10
N THR A 139 -8.99 19.83 -7.59
CA THR A 139 -7.77 19.75 -6.75
C THR A 139 -7.66 20.86 -5.70
N ASP A 140 -8.37 21.98 -5.89
CA ASP A 140 -8.52 23.06 -4.91
C ASP A 140 -9.46 22.73 -3.75
N LEU A 141 -10.12 21.55 -3.81
CA LEU A 141 -11.08 21.06 -2.83
C LEU A 141 -12.27 22.02 -2.60
N ALA A 142 -12.54 22.92 -3.54
CA ALA A 142 -13.64 23.87 -3.43
C ALA A 142 -14.99 23.13 -3.49
N GLY A 143 -15.91 23.46 -2.58
CA GLY A 143 -17.24 22.85 -2.54
C GLY A 143 -17.32 21.40 -2.05
N MET A 144 -16.21 20.78 -1.58
CA MET A 144 -16.24 19.36 -1.14
C MET A 144 -17.23 19.07 0.00
N GLU A 145 -17.55 20.06 0.83
CA GLU A 145 -18.55 19.97 1.91
C GLU A 145 -19.95 19.65 1.38
N GLU A 146 -20.31 20.17 0.20
CA GLU A 146 -21.63 19.98 -0.42
C GLU A 146 -21.80 18.57 -1.01
N LEU A 147 -20.69 17.84 -1.18
CA LEU A 147 -20.70 16.47 -1.72
C LEU A 147 -21.00 15.41 -0.65
N VAL A 148 -20.94 15.77 0.63
CA VAL A 148 -21.11 14.81 1.72
C VAL A 148 -22.57 14.41 1.85
N THR A 149 -22.82 13.11 1.96
CA THR A 149 -24.12 12.53 2.25
C THR A 149 -24.00 11.48 3.36
N PRO A 150 -25.12 10.98 3.92
CA PRO A 150 -25.09 9.84 4.84
C PRO A 150 -24.47 8.56 4.26
N ARG A 151 -24.31 8.47 2.94
CA ARG A 151 -23.70 7.33 2.23
C ARG A 151 -22.21 7.53 1.94
N SER A 152 -21.66 8.72 2.14
CA SER A 152 -20.22 8.97 1.94
C SER A 152 -19.40 8.09 2.89
N ARG A 153 -18.40 7.39 2.35
CA ARG A 153 -17.50 6.51 3.10
C ARG A 153 -16.03 6.80 2.89
N VAL A 154 -15.64 7.17 1.67
CA VAL A 154 -14.23 7.30 1.29
C VAL A 154 -13.96 8.69 0.70
N LEU A 155 -12.83 9.27 1.09
CA LEU A 155 -12.16 10.33 0.35
C LEU A 155 -10.93 9.73 -0.35
N TYR A 156 -10.84 9.88 -1.67
CA TYR A 156 -9.67 9.44 -2.45
C TYR A 156 -9.01 10.62 -3.15
N VAL A 157 -7.72 10.83 -2.92
CA VAL A 157 -6.94 11.91 -3.55
C VAL A 157 -5.63 11.40 -4.14
N GLU A 158 -5.07 12.14 -5.08
CA GLU A 158 -3.74 11.92 -5.65
C GLU A 158 -3.01 13.26 -5.66
N THR A 159 -1.76 13.31 -5.19
CA THR A 159 -0.95 14.53 -5.27
C THR A 159 0.55 14.23 -5.18
N PRO A 160 1.37 14.79 -6.08
CA PRO A 160 0.98 15.51 -7.31
C PRO A 160 0.18 14.66 -8.30
N THR A 161 -0.75 15.28 -9.03
CA THR A 161 -1.59 14.56 -10.00
C THR A 161 -0.83 14.27 -11.30
N ASN A 162 -1.08 13.10 -11.89
CA ASN A 162 -0.61 12.77 -13.24
C ASN A 162 -1.67 13.16 -14.30
N PRO A 163 -1.33 13.80 -15.45
CA PRO A 163 0.00 14.23 -15.90
C PRO A 163 0.32 15.71 -15.65
N THR A 164 -0.61 16.50 -15.12
CA THR A 164 -0.50 17.97 -15.06
C THR A 164 0.13 18.50 -13.76
N LEU A 165 0.56 17.62 -12.85
CA LEU A 165 1.25 17.93 -11.60
C LEU A 165 0.50 18.93 -10.73
N ARG A 166 -0.83 18.84 -10.71
CA ARG A 166 -1.64 19.65 -9.78
C ARG A 166 -1.45 19.14 -8.37
N LEU A 167 -1.51 20.05 -7.42
CA LEU A 167 -1.34 19.74 -6.00
C LEU A 167 -2.70 19.74 -5.31
N VAL A 168 -2.85 18.82 -4.36
CA VAL A 168 -3.96 18.80 -3.41
C VAL A 168 -3.39 19.10 -2.04
N ASP A 169 -4.03 19.99 -1.29
CA ASP A 169 -3.67 20.23 0.11
C ASP A 169 -4.04 18.99 0.94
N ILE A 170 -3.02 18.17 1.25
CA ILE A 170 -3.19 16.91 1.98
C ILE A 170 -3.68 17.13 3.42
N HIS A 171 -3.35 18.26 4.04
CA HIS A 171 -3.79 18.57 5.40
C HIS A 171 -5.27 18.97 5.41
N ARG A 172 -5.70 19.77 4.44
CA ARG A 172 -7.12 20.13 4.27
C ARG A 172 -7.97 18.91 3.90
N ALA A 173 -7.48 18.06 2.99
CA ALA A 173 -8.17 16.83 2.60
C ALA A 173 -8.34 15.86 3.78
N VAL A 174 -7.29 15.58 4.54
CA VAL A 174 -7.38 14.64 5.68
C VAL A 174 -8.20 15.21 6.83
N ALA A 175 -8.14 16.52 7.08
CA ALA A 175 -8.99 17.17 8.08
C ALA A 175 -10.48 17.04 7.72
N PHE A 176 -10.82 17.23 6.45
CA PHE A 176 -12.18 17.01 5.93
C PHE A 176 -12.64 15.56 6.09
N ALA A 177 -11.79 14.59 5.72
CA ALA A 177 -12.12 13.17 5.91
C ALA A 177 -12.39 12.85 7.38
N LYS A 178 -11.55 13.34 8.30
CA LYS A 178 -11.74 13.16 9.75
C LYS A 178 -13.03 13.79 10.26
N LYS A 179 -13.33 15.03 9.85
CA LYS A 179 -14.56 15.75 10.23
C LYS A 179 -15.82 14.94 9.88
N HIS A 180 -15.83 14.32 8.70
CA HIS A 180 -16.97 13.57 8.19
C HIS A 180 -16.88 12.06 8.39
N LYS A 181 -15.87 11.59 9.15
CA LYS A 181 -15.63 10.17 9.43
C LYS A 181 -15.49 9.32 8.16
N LEU A 182 -14.91 9.90 7.11
CA LEU A 182 -14.56 9.22 5.87
C LEU A 182 -13.21 8.52 6.02
N VAL A 183 -13.06 7.37 5.39
CA VAL A 183 -11.77 6.71 5.21
C VAL A 183 -10.97 7.50 4.17
N SER A 184 -9.79 7.96 4.57
CA SER A 184 -8.91 8.77 3.73
C SER A 184 -7.87 7.89 3.02
N ILE A 185 -7.91 7.89 1.69
CA ILE A 185 -6.98 7.15 0.83
C ILE A 185 -6.24 8.15 -0.05
N ILE A 186 -4.92 8.02 -0.13
CA ILE A 186 -4.08 8.86 -1.00
C ILE A 186 -3.16 8.01 -1.86
N ASP A 187 -3.15 8.30 -3.15
CA ASP A 187 -2.12 7.80 -4.07
C ASP A 187 -0.87 8.68 -3.93
N ASN A 188 0.19 8.09 -3.38
CA ASN A 188 1.46 8.76 -3.11
C ASN A 188 2.56 8.32 -4.10
N THR A 189 2.18 7.71 -5.24
CA THR A 189 3.11 7.16 -6.23
C THR A 189 4.16 8.17 -6.68
N PHE A 190 3.74 9.42 -6.91
CA PHE A 190 4.60 10.44 -7.51
C PHE A 190 5.63 10.98 -6.52
N ALA A 191 5.22 11.28 -5.28
CA ALA A 191 6.09 11.85 -4.27
C ALA A 191 6.95 10.79 -3.56
N THR A 192 6.46 9.54 -3.47
CA THR A 192 7.10 8.43 -2.72
C THR A 192 7.20 8.73 -1.21
N PRO A 193 7.49 7.74 -0.35
CA PRO A 193 7.77 8.00 1.07
C PRO A 193 9.02 8.87 1.32
N VAL A 194 9.82 9.17 0.29
CA VAL A 194 11.01 10.02 0.42
C VAL A 194 10.62 11.50 0.54
N LEU A 195 9.64 11.97 -0.25
CA LEU A 195 9.29 13.40 -0.34
C LEU A 195 7.99 13.74 0.39
N GLN A 196 7.08 12.78 0.56
CA GLN A 196 5.78 12.99 1.18
C GLN A 196 5.38 11.76 1.99
N ASN A 197 4.99 11.96 3.26
CA ASN A 197 4.51 10.89 4.13
C ASN A 197 3.08 11.19 4.61
N PRO A 198 2.05 10.76 3.85
CA PRO A 198 0.66 11.04 4.21
C PRO A 198 0.18 10.32 5.47
N ILE A 199 0.77 9.17 5.83
CA ILE A 199 0.45 8.47 7.08
C ILE A 199 0.75 9.38 8.28
N ALA A 200 1.88 10.10 8.26
CA ALA A 200 2.23 11.07 9.30
C ALA A 200 1.26 12.28 9.35
N CYS A 201 0.62 12.62 8.23
CA CYS A 201 -0.44 13.64 8.18
C CYS A 201 -1.79 13.12 8.70
N GLY A 202 -1.90 11.80 8.90
CA GLY A 202 -3.05 11.11 9.48
C GLY A 202 -4.03 10.53 8.48
N TYR A 203 -3.57 10.19 7.27
CA TYR A 203 -4.34 9.39 6.32
C TYR A 203 -4.50 7.95 6.82
N ASP A 204 -5.62 7.32 6.50
CA ASP A 204 -5.90 5.93 6.88
C ASP A 204 -5.12 4.94 6.01
N MET A 205 -5.03 5.22 4.70
CA MET A 205 -4.35 4.38 3.73
C MET A 205 -3.57 5.21 2.71
N VAL A 206 -2.39 4.69 2.34
CA VAL A 206 -1.59 5.16 1.20
C VAL A 206 -1.52 4.03 0.17
N VAL A 207 -1.66 4.36 -1.11
CA VAL A 207 -1.43 3.43 -2.22
C VAL A 207 -0.31 3.93 -3.11
N HIS A 208 0.42 2.98 -3.71
CA HIS A 208 1.42 3.27 -4.73
C HIS A 208 1.31 2.31 -5.91
N SER A 209 1.58 2.83 -7.10
CA SER A 209 2.16 2.05 -8.18
C SER A 209 3.65 1.85 -7.92
N ALA A 210 3.99 0.76 -7.22
CA ALA A 210 5.37 0.39 -6.96
C ALA A 210 6.18 0.13 -8.24
N THR A 211 5.51 -0.09 -9.37
CA THR A 211 6.03 -0.07 -10.75
C THR A 211 6.93 1.16 -11.04
N LYS A 212 6.64 2.30 -10.40
CA LYS A 212 7.32 3.58 -10.64
C LYS A 212 8.58 3.70 -9.78
N ALA A 213 8.74 4.81 -9.04
CA ALA A 213 9.98 5.13 -8.35
C ALA A 213 10.38 4.09 -7.28
N LEU A 214 9.44 3.36 -6.67
CA LEU A 214 9.75 2.33 -5.68
C LEU A 214 10.60 1.20 -6.29
N ALA A 215 10.16 0.59 -7.39
CA ALA A 215 10.97 -0.36 -8.15
C ALA A 215 12.14 0.34 -8.86
N GLY A 216 11.86 1.42 -9.61
CA GLY A 216 12.85 2.34 -10.17
C GLY A 216 13.62 1.88 -11.40
N HIS A 217 13.35 0.67 -11.92
CA HIS A 217 14.13 0.06 -13.01
C HIS A 217 13.29 -0.41 -14.21
N SER A 218 11.99 -0.09 -14.23
CA SER A 218 11.08 -0.36 -15.37
C SER A 218 10.99 -1.84 -15.80
N ASP A 219 11.27 -2.77 -14.89
CA ASP A 219 11.38 -4.20 -15.16
C ASP A 219 10.28 -5.04 -14.48
N ILE A 220 9.45 -4.42 -13.64
CA ILE A 220 8.32 -5.07 -12.96
C ILE A 220 7.07 -4.19 -12.95
N ILE A 221 5.91 -4.82 -12.96
CA ILE A 221 4.64 -4.20 -12.55
C ILE A 221 4.37 -4.61 -11.10
N ALA A 222 4.09 -3.62 -10.26
CA ALA A 222 3.89 -3.80 -8.83
C ALA A 222 3.00 -2.70 -8.27
N GLY A 223 2.28 -3.04 -7.19
CA GLY A 223 1.56 -2.08 -6.35
C GLY A 223 1.77 -2.37 -4.88
N VAL A 224 1.40 -1.42 -4.04
CA VAL A 224 1.36 -1.59 -2.59
C VAL A 224 0.28 -0.71 -1.98
N ALA A 225 -0.41 -1.23 -0.98
CA ALA A 225 -1.25 -0.47 -0.06
C ALA A 225 -0.58 -0.47 1.32
N VAL A 226 -0.71 0.62 2.06
CA VAL A 226 -0.01 0.86 3.33
C VAL A 226 -0.99 1.53 4.30
N GLY A 227 -0.96 1.15 5.58
CA GLY A 227 -1.85 1.74 6.60
C GLY A 227 -1.78 0.99 7.93
N ASN A 228 -2.83 1.14 8.74
CA ASN A 228 -2.95 0.34 9.96
C ASN A 228 -3.24 -1.14 9.64
N SER A 229 -2.94 -2.00 10.61
CA SER A 229 -3.04 -3.46 10.43
C SER A 229 -4.45 -3.91 10.03
N SER A 230 -5.47 -3.32 10.64
CA SER A 230 -6.87 -3.69 10.38
C SER A 230 -7.34 -3.37 8.95
N TRP A 231 -6.89 -2.24 8.38
CA TRP A 231 -7.15 -1.92 6.99
C TRP A 231 -6.37 -2.85 6.07
N MET A 232 -5.10 -3.09 6.36
CA MET A 232 -4.26 -3.95 5.53
C MET A 232 -4.76 -5.40 5.50
N ASP A 233 -5.35 -5.91 6.58
CA ASP A 233 -6.01 -7.22 6.58
C ASP A 233 -7.20 -7.26 5.61
N ARG A 234 -8.04 -6.22 5.59
CA ARG A 234 -9.17 -6.09 4.65
C ARG A 234 -8.70 -5.96 3.20
N VAL A 235 -7.66 -5.16 2.96
CA VAL A 235 -7.05 -5.01 1.64
C VAL A 235 -6.48 -6.35 1.16
N ARG A 236 -5.80 -7.10 2.02
CA ARG A 236 -5.31 -8.46 1.73
C ARG A 236 -6.44 -9.40 1.33
N GLN A 237 -7.58 -9.36 2.01
CA GLN A 237 -8.75 -10.15 1.61
C GLN A 237 -9.25 -9.79 0.21
N MET A 238 -9.36 -8.49 -0.11
CA MET A 238 -9.73 -8.06 -1.46
C MET A 238 -8.73 -8.52 -2.52
N ILE A 239 -7.43 -8.45 -2.24
CA ILE A 239 -6.38 -8.95 -3.14
C ILE A 239 -6.54 -10.45 -3.41
N ILE A 240 -6.87 -11.24 -2.38
CA ILE A 240 -7.12 -12.68 -2.51
C ILE A 240 -8.32 -12.93 -3.42
N TYR A 241 -9.43 -12.20 -3.23
CA TYR A 241 -10.67 -12.39 -4.00
C TYR A 241 -10.57 -11.89 -5.44
N LEU A 242 -9.87 -10.77 -5.66
CA LEU A 242 -9.73 -10.12 -6.97
C LEU A 242 -8.52 -10.65 -7.76
N GLY A 243 -7.72 -11.55 -7.18
CA GLY A 243 -6.57 -12.15 -7.85
C GLY A 243 -5.36 -11.22 -8.00
N GLY A 244 -5.23 -10.21 -7.15
CA GLY A 244 -4.17 -9.19 -7.20
C GLY A 244 -2.82 -9.61 -6.61
N SER A 245 -2.53 -10.91 -6.47
CA SER A 245 -1.35 -11.41 -5.76
C SER A 245 -0.05 -11.17 -6.54
N MET A 246 0.98 -10.70 -5.86
CA MET A 246 2.30 -10.45 -6.45
C MET A 246 3.13 -11.74 -6.60
N ASP A 247 3.89 -11.83 -7.69
CA ASP A 247 4.91 -12.88 -7.89
C ASP A 247 6.13 -12.70 -6.94
N PRO A 248 6.65 -13.75 -6.29
CA PRO A 248 7.84 -13.64 -5.42
C PRO A 248 9.09 -13.11 -6.11
N GLY A 249 9.28 -13.35 -7.41
CA GLY A 249 10.37 -12.78 -8.19
C GLY A 249 10.23 -11.26 -8.34
N ALA A 250 9.03 -10.78 -8.66
CA ALA A 250 8.73 -9.34 -8.70
C ALA A 250 8.92 -8.69 -7.31
N ALA A 251 8.52 -9.37 -6.23
CA ALA A 251 8.75 -8.88 -4.87
C ALA A 251 10.24 -8.74 -4.54
N TYR A 252 11.07 -9.69 -4.97
CA TYR A 252 12.53 -9.60 -4.80
C TYR A 252 13.13 -8.43 -5.59
N LEU A 253 12.71 -8.21 -6.83
CA LEU A 253 13.15 -7.07 -7.64
C LEU A 253 12.73 -5.73 -7.02
N LEU A 254 11.52 -5.67 -6.45
CA LEU A 254 11.06 -4.51 -5.68
C LEU A 254 11.94 -4.27 -4.45
N ILE A 255 12.25 -5.31 -3.66
CA ILE A 255 13.18 -5.21 -2.51
C ILE A 255 14.53 -4.65 -2.95
N ARG A 256 15.07 -5.14 -4.08
CA ARG A 256 16.34 -4.66 -4.66
C ARG A 256 16.25 -3.19 -5.05
N GLY A 257 15.20 -2.79 -5.76
CA GLY A 257 14.97 -1.41 -6.21
C GLY A 257 14.86 -0.41 -5.06
N LEU A 258 14.20 -0.81 -3.96
CA LEU A 258 14.02 0.03 -2.78
C LEU A 258 15.36 0.43 -2.11
N LYS A 259 16.41 -0.39 -2.22
CA LYS A 259 17.72 -0.10 -1.59
C LYS A 259 18.36 1.19 -2.10
N THR A 260 18.04 1.61 -3.31
CA THR A 260 18.54 2.85 -3.91
C THR A 260 17.47 3.93 -4.04
N LEU A 261 16.29 3.76 -3.41
CA LEU A 261 15.18 4.69 -3.54
C LEU A 261 15.57 6.12 -3.17
N GLY A 262 16.18 6.31 -2.00
CA GLY A 262 16.57 7.64 -1.52
C GLY A 262 17.48 8.38 -2.49
N VAL A 263 18.62 7.76 -2.87
CA VAL A 263 19.59 8.37 -3.77
C VAL A 263 19.06 8.59 -5.19
N ARG A 264 18.17 7.71 -5.68
CA ARG A 264 17.56 7.87 -7.01
C ARG A 264 16.57 9.04 -7.01
N VAL A 265 15.71 9.14 -6.00
CA VAL A 265 14.71 10.22 -5.92
C VAL A 265 15.38 11.56 -5.70
N GLU A 266 16.40 11.64 -4.83
CA GLU A 266 17.19 12.86 -4.61
C GLU A 266 17.79 13.37 -5.93
N ARG A 267 18.47 12.51 -6.69
CA ARG A 267 19.03 12.86 -8.01
C ARG A 267 17.98 13.16 -9.08
N GLN A 268 16.76 12.63 -8.96
CA GLN A 268 15.67 12.95 -9.90
C GLN A 268 15.08 14.34 -9.64
N CYS A 269 15.24 14.88 -8.43
CA CYS A 269 14.78 16.21 -8.06
C CYS A 269 15.80 17.32 -8.35
N GLU A 270 17.10 16.99 -8.38
CA GLU A 270 18.19 17.87 -8.82
C GLU A 270 18.10 18.20 -10.33
#